data_AF-A0A9X8ZGX4-F1
#
_entry.id   AF-A0A9X8ZGX4-F1
#
_cell.length_a   1.000
_cell.length_b   1.000
_cell.length_c   1.000
_cell.angle_alpha   90.00
_cell.angle_beta   90.00
_cell.angle_gamma   90.00
#
_symmetry.space_group_name_H-M   'P 1'
#
loop_
_entity.id
_entity.type
_entity.pdbx_description
1 polymer ?
#
loop_
_entity_poly.entity_id
_entity_poly.type
_entity_poly.pdbx_seq_one_letter_code
_entity_poly.pdbx_strand_id
1 'polypeptide(L)' 'MEALYEKIEILRKELITTGLIYGFTAPKTLHKSQELDKLLNLLGAQKEPNGLEYV' A
#
# COMPACT_ATOMS: atom_id res chain seq x y z
N MET A 1 -11.00 11.46 -3.25
CA MET A 1 -9.64 11.66 -2.69
C MET A 1 -9.57 11.18 -1.24
N GLU A 2 -10.47 11.65 -0.36
CA GLU A 2 -10.56 11.22 1.05
C GLU A 2 -10.74 9.70 1.25
N ALA A 3 -11.65 9.06 0.51
CA ALA A 3 -11.85 7.61 0.57
C ALA A 3 -10.61 6.77 0.18
N LEU A 4 -9.74 7.29 -0.70
CA LEU A 4 -8.50 6.58 -1.07
C LEU A 4 -7.48 6.66 0.07
N TYR A 5 -7.34 7.82 0.72
CA TYR A 5 -6.49 7.97 1.90
C TYR A 5 -6.96 7.08 3.06
N GLU A 6 -8.26 7.02 3.32
CA GLU A 6 -8.82 6.15 4.36
C GLU A 6 -8.51 4.67 4.07
N LYS A 7 -8.69 4.23 2.82
CA LYS A 7 -8.36 2.86 2.41
C LYS A 7 -6.88 2.53 2.56
N ILE A 8 -5.99 3.47 2.19
CA ILE A 8 -4.54 3.34 2.39
C ILE A 8 -4.22 3.20 3.88
N GLU A 9 -4.83 4.02 4.73
CA GLU A 9 -4.56 4.01 6.16
C GLU A 9 -5.05 2.72 6.84
N ILE A 10 -6.22 2.22 6.45
CA ILE A 10 -6.72 0.91 6.92
C ILE A 10 -5.75 -0.19 6.52
N LEU A 11 -5.35 -0.24 5.24
CA LEU A 11 -4.48 -1.30 4.73
C LEU A 11 -3.06 -1.22 5.33
N ARG A 12 -2.55 -0.02 5.61
CA ARG A 12 -1.28 0.18 6.34
C ARG A 12 -1.32 -0.45 7.73
N LYS A 13 -2.40 -0.21 8.50
CA LYS A 13 -2.58 -0.82 9.84
C LYS A 13 -2.68 -2.34 9.76
N GLU A 14 -3.41 -2.86 8.79
CA GLU A 14 -3.53 -4.30 8.57
C GLU A 14 -2.19 -4.94 8.20
N LEU A 15 -1.39 -4.29 7.34
CA LEU A 15 -0.06 -4.76 6.96
C LEU A 15 0.84 -4.88 8.19
N ILE A 16 0.89 -3.84 9.03
CA ILE A 16 1.70 -3.83 10.26
C ILE A 16 1.24 -4.96 11.19
N THR A 17 -0.07 -5.06 11.43
CA THR A 17 -0.64 -6.11 12.29
C THR A 17 -0.32 -7.50 11.76
N THR A 18 -0.45 -7.71 10.45
CA THR A 18 -0.13 -8.99 9.80
C THR A 18 1.37 -9.30 9.90
N GLY A 19 2.24 -8.32 9.70
CA GLY A 19 3.68 -8.47 9.86
C GLY A 19 4.11 -8.81 11.29
N LEU A 20 3.43 -8.24 12.29
CA LEU A 20 3.66 -8.56 13.70
C LEU A 20 3.19 -9.98 14.07
N ILE A 21 2.11 -10.48 13.46
CA ILE A 21 1.57 -11.83 13.76
C ILE A 21 2.31 -12.94 12.99
N TYR A 22 2.55 -12.73 11.69
CA TYR A 22 3.03 -13.77 10.78
C TYR A 22 4.48 -13.57 10.34
N GLY A 23 5.07 -12.40 10.58
CA GLY A 23 6.37 -11.99 10.06
C GLY A 23 6.26 -11.15 8.78
N PHE A 24 7.19 -10.21 8.60
CA PHE A 24 7.19 -9.29 7.44
C PHE A 24 7.54 -9.95 6.11
N THR A 25 8.18 -11.12 6.16
CA THR A 25 8.51 -11.92 4.97
C THR A 25 7.48 -13.00 4.67
N ALA A 26 6.44 -13.15 5.50
CA ALA A 26 5.40 -14.15 5.25
C ALA A 26 4.59 -13.79 4.00
N PRO A 27 4.15 -14.78 3.19
CA PRO A 27 3.40 -14.53 1.96
C PRO A 27 2.20 -13.61 2.14
N LYS A 28 1.48 -13.76 3.26
CA LYS A 28 0.31 -12.93 3.60
C LYS A 28 0.66 -11.45 3.81
N THR A 29 1.80 -11.18 4.45
CA THR A 29 2.29 -9.81 4.66
C THR A 29 2.79 -9.22 3.35
N LEU A 30 3.50 -10.00 2.53
CA LEU A 30 3.97 -9.58 1.22
C LEU A 30 2.82 -9.22 0.28
N HIS A 31 1.75 -10.02 0.23
CA HIS A 31 0.56 -9.70 -0.57
C HIS A 31 -0.11 -8.40 -0.13
N LYS A 32 -0.26 -8.17 1.18
CA LYS A 32 -0.79 -6.90 1.69
C LYS A 32 0.12 -5.71 1.35
N SER A 33 1.43 -5.92 1.36
CA SER A 33 2.40 -4.89 0.97
C SER A 33 2.22 -4.50 -0.51
N GLN A 34 2.04 -5.48 -1.39
CA GLN A 34 1.79 -5.24 -2.82
C GLN A 34 0.44 -4.55 -3.07
N GLU A 35 -0.60 -4.88 -2.31
CA GLU A 35 -1.88 -4.19 -2.39
C GLU A 35 -1.77 -2.72 -1.96
N LEU A 36 -1.02 -2.45 -0.88
CA LEU A 36 -0.76 -1.09 -0.40
C LEU A 36 0.03 -0.28 -1.42
N ASP A 37 1.07 -0.87 -2.01
CA ASP A 37 1.89 -0.23 -3.04
C ASP A 37 1.06 0.19 -4.27
N LYS A 38 0.15 -0.66 -4.74
CA LYS A 38 -0.79 -0.32 -5.83
C LYS A 38 -1.65 0.90 -5.51
N LEU A 39 -2.13 1.02 -4.27
CA LEU A 39 -2.94 2.17 -3.85
C LEU A 39 -2.12 3.45 -3.73
N LEU A 40 -0.88 3.34 -3.26
CA LEU A 40 0.07 4.47 -3.20
C LEU A 40 0.43 4.95 -4.60
N ASN A 41 0.68 4.05 -5.54
CA ASN A 41 0.93 4.37 -6.94
C ASN A 41 -0.28 5.04 -7.59
N LEU A 42 -1.50 4.57 -7.31
CA LEU A 42 -2.71 5.23 -7.78
C LEU A 42 -2.84 6.66 -7.22
N LEU A 43 -2.50 6.85 -5.94
CA LEU A 43 -2.50 8.17 -5.32
C LEU A 43 -1.42 9.09 -5.93
N GLY A 44 -0.24 8.55 -6.22
CA GLY A 44 0.85 9.26 -6.90
C GLY A 44 0.49 9.66 -8.33
N ALA A 45 -0.10 8.73 -9.10
CA ALA A 45 -0.58 8.99 -10.47
C ALA A 45 -1.72 10.02 -10.53
N GLN A 46 -2.54 10.12 -9.48
CA GLN A 46 -3.52 11.22 -9.36
C GLN A 46 -2.88 12.58 -9.06
N LYS A 47 -1.66 12.59 -8.51
CA LYS A 47 -0.91 13.81 -8.17
C LYS A 47 -0.01 14.27 -9.32
N GLU A 48 0.45 13.39 -10.20
CA GLU A 48 1.32 13.74 -11.32
C GLU A 48 0.78 13.23 -12.67
N PRO A 49 0.48 14.11 -13.65
CA PRO A 49 0.17 13.69 -15.01
C PRO A 49 1.37 13.10 -15.75
N ASN A 50 2.61 13.32 -15.28
CA ASN A 50 3.83 12.97 -16.01
C ASN A 50 4.84 12.23 -15.13
N GLY A 51 4.73 10.90 -15.16
CA GLY A 51 5.85 9.95 -15.19
C GLY A 51 6.96 10.13 -14.17
N LEU A 52 6.87 9.38 -13.08
CA LEU A 52 8.06 8.80 -12.46
C LEU A 52 7.85 7.29 -12.35
N GLU A 53 8.51 6.56 -13.25
CA GLU A 53 8.73 5.12 -13.12
C GLU A 53 9.55 4.88 -11.85
N TYR A 54 8.99 4.15 -10.90
CA TYR A 54 9.77 3.60 -9.81
C TYR A 54 10.53 2.38 -10.33
N VAL A 55 11.87 2.50 -10.39
CA VAL A 55 12.85 1.45 -10.74
C VAL A 55 12.92 0.39 -9.65
#